data_AF-A0A421GCR7-F1
#
_entry.id   AF-A0A421GCR7-F1
#
_cell.length_a   1.000
_cell.length_b   1.000
_cell.length_c   1.000
_cell.angle_alpha   90.00
_cell.angle_beta   90.00
_cell.angle_gamma   90.00
#
_symmetry.space_group_name_H-M   'P 1'
#
loop_
_entity.id
_entity.type
_entity.pdbx_description
1 polymer ?
#
loop_
_entity_poly.entity_id
_entity_poly.type
_entity_poly.pdbx_seq_one_letter_code
_entity_poly.pdbx_strand_id
1 'polypeptide(L)'
;MMPASTLLPLATASDADVREFLSSDKLQQFLPTLDDFFSCATTLQTQESNKTHEASVHALQTETRAVFSLFLRLLDAPGLLALGLNCGVLHVTRLVPFCQVYAPKNTQAVQELLDAVLTEIPFFSTTVSVLRQLYTQQLGDLHTSVQQAKRGQVVELIHRCYEISLSVSGMVSSLSVADLLLLDGKDLEEELILQSQSLVYGLVQCYEADLPNLQRQLSTLDEVVELKEKPIIAETRHALLVALGRCLDVVMEKQIKSESTGEELLAGLHALSNGSQDDEAEHGSYLSDLWCLSEYKDKIAAFFEHCKLDQENFSYLDMVVEQLPRRRILPAMLIDDLAAENKPKATLSANAKEWTASESSAAIAAADGETKAPAPQTNESATSFEPMVNQVKDFFPDLGEGFVELCLLSSGLQVEVVINFLLESNPPPVLIDVPQDLKRSDPDFERLEAQITGKPAPAAKVSREEPKKLDPSRVWENRRMRAKEEKDAFWEGMKNRNRENHANGADAEDAGDEEKAETKSGDQKFSRT
;
A
#
# COMPACT_ATOMS: atom_id res chain seq x y z
N MET A 1 -7.94 -19.46 -26.35
CA MET A 1 -6.47 -19.22 -26.44
C MET A 1 -6.03 -19.12 -27.90
N MET A 2 -5.97 -17.88 -28.43
CA MET A 2 -5.04 -17.43 -29.47
C MET A 2 -4.75 -15.90 -29.35
N PRO A 3 -4.34 -15.32 -28.20
CA PRO A 3 -4.00 -13.89 -28.13
C PRO A 3 -2.56 -13.63 -28.61
N ALA A 4 -1.56 -14.30 -28.02
CA ALA A 4 -0.15 -13.92 -28.22
C ALA A 4 0.35 -14.08 -29.66
N SER A 5 0.04 -15.20 -30.32
CA SER A 5 0.55 -15.53 -31.67
C SER A 5 0.03 -14.60 -32.77
N THR A 6 -1.13 -13.95 -32.53
CA THR A 6 -1.74 -13.01 -33.46
C THR A 6 -1.40 -11.57 -33.10
N LEU A 7 -1.31 -11.25 -31.81
CA LEU A 7 -1.10 -9.90 -31.30
C LEU A 7 0.35 -9.43 -31.38
N LEU A 8 1.32 -10.30 -31.11
CA LEU A 8 2.73 -9.91 -31.11
C LEU A 8 3.23 -9.44 -32.49
N PRO A 9 2.85 -10.06 -33.61
CA PRO A 9 3.16 -9.52 -34.94
C PRO A 9 2.48 -8.17 -35.19
N LEU A 10 1.23 -7.97 -34.74
CA LEU A 10 0.50 -6.72 -34.96
C LEU A 10 1.11 -5.54 -34.21
N ALA A 11 1.70 -5.77 -33.04
CA ALA A 11 2.39 -4.73 -32.28
C ALA A 11 3.59 -4.11 -33.02
N THR A 12 4.23 -4.88 -33.92
CA THR A 12 5.40 -4.44 -34.71
C THR A 12 5.07 -4.22 -36.18
N ALA A 13 3.81 -4.40 -36.57
CA ALA A 13 3.37 -4.27 -37.95
C ALA A 13 3.21 -2.79 -38.37
N SER A 14 3.18 -2.57 -39.69
CA SER A 14 2.98 -1.23 -40.23
C SER A 14 1.57 -0.71 -39.91
N ASP A 15 1.40 0.62 -39.89
CA ASP A 15 0.10 1.27 -39.72
C ASP A 15 -0.97 0.75 -40.71
N ALA A 16 -0.56 0.36 -41.91
CA ALA A 16 -1.45 -0.18 -42.93
C ALA A 16 -1.95 -1.58 -42.54
N ASP A 17 -1.04 -2.44 -42.09
CA ASP A 17 -1.35 -3.82 -41.69
C ASP A 17 -2.26 -3.85 -40.46
N VAL A 18 -2.01 -2.97 -39.48
CA VAL A 18 -2.86 -2.84 -38.29
C VAL A 18 -4.26 -2.36 -38.69
N ARG A 19 -4.38 -1.37 -39.58
CA ARG A 19 -5.70 -0.94 -40.10
C ARG A 19 -6.41 -2.06 -40.83
N GLU A 20 -5.72 -2.81 -41.68
CA GLU A 20 -6.30 -3.93 -42.41
C GLU A 20 -6.85 -4.97 -41.44
N PHE A 21 -6.08 -5.33 -40.41
CA PHE A 21 -6.53 -6.26 -39.37
C PHE A 21 -7.78 -5.75 -38.65
N LEU A 22 -7.76 -4.51 -38.15
CA LEU A 22 -8.87 -3.89 -37.42
C LEU A 22 -10.13 -3.69 -38.28
N SER A 23 -9.98 -3.67 -39.60
CA SER A 23 -11.09 -3.54 -40.56
C SER A 23 -11.57 -4.90 -41.10
N SER A 24 -10.92 -6.00 -40.73
CA SER A 24 -11.19 -7.33 -41.27
C SER A 24 -12.20 -8.12 -40.44
N ASP A 25 -12.84 -9.12 -41.07
CA ASP A 25 -13.71 -10.08 -40.38
C ASP A 25 -12.98 -10.89 -39.30
N LYS A 26 -11.63 -10.96 -39.36
CA LYS A 26 -10.82 -11.63 -38.33
C LYS A 26 -10.94 -10.94 -36.98
N LEU A 27 -11.20 -9.63 -36.95
CA LEU A 27 -11.40 -8.90 -35.72
C LEU A 27 -12.63 -9.40 -34.95
N GLN A 28 -13.73 -9.72 -35.65
CA GLN A 28 -14.95 -10.20 -35.01
C GLN A 28 -14.76 -11.55 -34.30
N GLN A 29 -13.83 -12.38 -34.79
CA GLN A 29 -13.44 -13.62 -34.12
C GLN A 29 -12.45 -13.38 -32.97
N PHE A 30 -11.69 -12.28 -33.02
CA PHE A 30 -10.71 -11.90 -32.02
C PHE A 30 -11.32 -11.26 -30.78
N LEU A 31 -12.34 -10.40 -30.93
CA LEU A 31 -12.93 -9.65 -29.81
C LEU A 31 -13.42 -10.56 -28.65
N PRO A 32 -14.12 -11.69 -28.88
CA PRO A 32 -14.49 -12.59 -27.78
C PRO A 32 -13.29 -13.22 -27.09
N THR A 33 -12.21 -13.50 -27.83
CA THR A 33 -10.97 -14.04 -27.24
C THR A 33 -10.29 -13.00 -26.35
N LEU A 34 -10.39 -11.72 -26.70
CA LEU A 34 -9.89 -10.62 -25.89
C LEU A 34 -10.76 -10.43 -24.63
N ASP A 35 -12.07 -10.61 -24.72
CA ASP A 35 -12.99 -10.59 -23.56
C ASP A 35 -12.71 -11.74 -22.58
N ASP A 36 -12.49 -12.95 -23.10
CA ASP A 36 -12.10 -14.11 -22.31
C ASP A 36 -10.76 -13.86 -21.61
N PHE A 37 -9.79 -13.26 -22.31
CA PHE A 37 -8.50 -12.89 -21.73
C PHE A 37 -8.68 -11.91 -20.57
N PHE A 38 -9.43 -10.81 -20.75
CA PHE A 38 -9.62 -9.84 -19.69
C PHE A 38 -10.37 -10.43 -18.50
N SER A 39 -11.41 -11.24 -18.75
CA SER A 39 -12.15 -11.93 -17.69
C SER A 39 -11.25 -12.86 -16.88
N CYS A 40 -10.36 -13.59 -17.55
CA CYS A 40 -9.39 -14.46 -16.89
C CYS A 40 -8.32 -13.65 -16.12
N ALA A 41 -7.80 -12.59 -16.73
CA ALA A 41 -6.75 -11.77 -16.14
C ALA A 41 -7.21 -11.03 -14.87
N THR A 42 -8.40 -10.42 -14.88
CA THR A 42 -8.95 -9.76 -13.69
C THR A 42 -9.28 -10.76 -12.59
N THR A 43 -9.85 -11.91 -12.94
CA THR A 43 -10.11 -13.00 -11.98
C THR A 43 -8.83 -13.51 -11.34
N LEU A 44 -7.76 -13.71 -12.12
CA LEU A 44 -6.47 -14.14 -11.58
C LEU A 44 -5.83 -13.05 -10.72
N GLN A 45 -6.04 -11.77 -11.01
CA GLN A 45 -5.54 -10.68 -10.18
C GLN A 45 -6.20 -10.66 -8.79
N THR A 46 -7.47 -11.07 -8.68
CA THR A 46 -8.24 -11.04 -7.43
C THR A 46 -8.24 -12.36 -6.66
N GLN A 47 -7.74 -13.44 -7.28
CA GLN A 47 -7.64 -14.77 -6.67
C GLN A 47 -6.34 -14.99 -5.88
N GLU A 48 -6.42 -15.90 -4.90
CA GLU A 48 -5.28 -16.31 -4.08
C GLU A 48 -4.16 -16.97 -4.90
N SER A 49 -2.92 -16.56 -4.59
CA SER A 49 -1.70 -17.18 -5.12
C SER A 49 -1.51 -18.58 -4.56
N ASN A 50 -1.93 -19.59 -5.32
CA ASN A 50 -1.58 -20.99 -5.11
C ASN A 50 -0.72 -21.54 -6.28
N LYS A 51 -0.22 -22.77 -6.17
CA LYS A 51 0.64 -23.36 -7.22
C LYS A 51 -0.03 -23.44 -8.61
N THR A 52 -1.34 -23.61 -8.65
CA THR A 52 -2.13 -23.63 -9.88
C THR A 52 -2.31 -22.22 -10.45
N HIS A 53 -2.43 -21.23 -9.56
CA HIS A 53 -2.48 -19.81 -9.89
C HIS A 53 -1.16 -19.34 -10.48
N GLU A 54 -0.01 -19.65 -9.87
CA GLU A 54 1.31 -19.32 -10.42
C GLU A 54 1.53 -19.89 -11.82
N ALA A 55 1.12 -21.14 -12.05
CA ALA A 55 1.18 -21.77 -13.36
C ALA A 55 0.27 -21.07 -14.38
N SER A 56 -0.93 -20.64 -13.95
CA SER A 56 -1.89 -19.91 -14.80
C SER A 56 -1.38 -18.51 -15.14
N VAL A 57 -0.82 -17.80 -14.17
CA VAL A 57 -0.19 -16.48 -14.37
C VAL A 57 0.98 -16.59 -15.33
N HIS A 58 1.85 -17.59 -15.16
CA HIS A 58 2.95 -17.83 -16.09
C HIS A 58 2.45 -18.17 -17.51
N ALA A 59 1.36 -18.94 -17.64
CA ALA A 59 0.77 -19.24 -18.93
C ALA A 59 0.22 -17.99 -19.64
N LEU A 60 -0.39 -17.05 -18.89
CA LEU A 60 -0.92 -15.81 -19.43
C LEU A 60 0.17 -14.77 -19.73
N GLN A 61 1.37 -14.87 -19.16
CA GLN A 61 2.39 -13.82 -19.24
C GLN A 61 2.72 -13.36 -20.67
N THR A 62 2.75 -14.28 -21.63
CA THR A 62 3.01 -13.95 -23.05
C THR A 62 1.81 -13.23 -23.68
N GLU A 63 0.59 -13.65 -23.34
CA GLU A 63 -0.65 -13.02 -23.79
C GLU A 63 -0.78 -11.61 -23.18
N THR A 64 -0.44 -11.46 -21.90
CA THR A 64 -0.48 -10.17 -21.20
C THR A 64 0.49 -9.16 -21.80
N ARG A 65 1.70 -9.57 -22.18
CA ARG A 65 2.62 -8.72 -22.95
C ARG A 65 2.03 -8.32 -24.30
N ALA A 66 1.50 -9.29 -25.06
CA ALA A 66 1.00 -9.03 -26.40
C ALA A 66 -0.24 -8.11 -26.42
N VAL A 67 -1.15 -8.26 -25.46
CA VAL A 67 -2.32 -7.36 -25.30
C VAL A 67 -1.87 -5.95 -24.93
N PHE A 68 -0.93 -5.81 -23.99
CA PHE A 68 -0.38 -4.50 -23.62
C PHE A 68 0.24 -3.79 -24.82
N SER A 69 1.08 -4.50 -25.56
CA SER A 69 1.72 -4.03 -26.78
C SER A 69 0.73 -3.59 -27.86
N LEU A 70 -0.37 -4.32 -28.06
CA LEU A 70 -1.41 -3.90 -29.01
C LEU A 70 -2.04 -2.57 -28.58
N PHE A 71 -2.38 -2.41 -27.30
CA PHE A 71 -3.03 -1.20 -26.81
C PHE A 71 -2.12 0.03 -26.91
N LEU A 72 -0.82 -0.13 -26.61
CA LEU A 72 0.16 0.93 -26.85
C LEU A 72 0.32 1.24 -28.34
N ARG A 73 0.29 0.22 -29.20
CA ARG A 73 0.38 0.43 -30.64
C ARG A 73 -0.79 1.26 -31.21
N LEU A 74 -1.97 1.18 -30.58
CA LEU A 74 -3.11 2.03 -30.93
C LEU A 74 -2.91 3.49 -30.54
N LEU A 75 -2.09 3.76 -29.52
CA LEU A 75 -1.75 5.11 -29.06
C LEU A 75 -0.76 5.82 -29.99
N ASP A 76 0.15 5.07 -30.63
CA ASP A 76 1.21 5.64 -31.50
C ASP A 76 0.70 6.48 -32.68
N ALA A 77 -0.56 6.26 -33.11
CA ALA A 77 -1.14 6.98 -34.24
C ALA A 77 -2.63 7.33 -33.97
N PRO A 78 -3.03 8.62 -34.04
CA PRO A 78 -4.43 9.03 -33.81
C PRO A 78 -5.45 8.29 -34.69
N GLY A 79 -5.08 7.99 -35.93
CA GLY A 79 -5.93 7.25 -36.86
C GLY A 79 -6.16 5.77 -36.47
N LEU A 80 -5.24 5.16 -35.72
CA LEU A 80 -5.42 3.81 -35.17
C LEU A 80 -6.24 3.83 -33.89
N LEU A 81 -6.06 4.84 -33.04
CA LEU A 81 -6.85 5.03 -31.83
C LEU A 81 -8.35 5.15 -32.15
N ALA A 82 -8.71 6.03 -33.08
CA ALA A 82 -10.09 6.21 -33.52
C ALA A 82 -10.68 4.93 -34.14
N LEU A 83 -9.89 4.19 -34.93
CA LEU A 83 -10.31 2.92 -35.51
C LEU A 83 -10.51 1.86 -34.42
N GLY A 84 -9.60 1.77 -33.45
CA GLY A 84 -9.66 0.87 -32.30
C GLY A 84 -10.95 1.02 -31.49
N LEU A 85 -11.43 2.25 -31.33
CA LEU A 85 -12.75 2.50 -30.74
C LEU A 85 -13.88 2.04 -31.65
N ASN A 86 -13.91 2.50 -32.91
CA ASN A 86 -15.00 2.22 -33.85
C ASN A 86 -15.21 0.71 -34.09
N CYS A 87 -14.13 -0.06 -34.02
CA CYS A 87 -14.15 -1.50 -34.19
C CYS A 87 -14.34 -2.27 -32.87
N GLY A 88 -14.44 -1.57 -31.73
CA GLY A 88 -14.75 -2.12 -30.42
C GLY A 88 -13.56 -2.60 -29.58
N VAL A 89 -12.33 -2.55 -30.08
CA VAL A 89 -11.13 -2.95 -29.29
C VAL A 89 -10.98 -2.08 -28.04
N LEU A 90 -11.18 -0.77 -28.16
CA LEU A 90 -11.12 0.19 -27.05
C LEU A 90 -12.49 0.44 -26.39
N HIS A 91 -13.43 -0.50 -26.52
CA HIS A 91 -14.71 -0.41 -25.83
C HIS A 91 -14.52 -0.40 -24.30
N VAL A 92 -15.36 0.33 -23.56
CA VAL A 92 -15.21 0.51 -22.10
C VAL A 92 -15.13 -0.81 -21.32
N THR A 93 -15.83 -1.85 -21.78
CA THR A 93 -15.80 -3.20 -21.17
C THR A 93 -14.44 -3.90 -21.28
N ARG A 94 -13.54 -3.42 -22.15
CA ARG A 94 -12.17 -3.90 -22.33
C ARG A 94 -11.16 -2.90 -21.78
N LEU A 95 -11.46 -1.61 -21.88
CA LEU A 95 -10.61 -0.55 -21.36
C LEU A 95 -10.53 -0.56 -19.83
N VAL A 96 -11.66 -0.77 -19.14
CA VAL A 96 -11.69 -0.89 -17.67
C VAL A 96 -10.79 -2.03 -17.15
N PRO A 97 -10.96 -3.30 -17.61
CA PRO A 97 -10.08 -4.38 -17.16
C PRO A 97 -8.64 -4.22 -17.65
N PHE A 98 -8.40 -3.57 -18.80
CA PHE A 98 -7.05 -3.17 -19.20
C PHE A 98 -6.41 -2.25 -18.15
N CYS A 99 -7.09 -1.17 -17.78
CA CYS A 99 -6.58 -0.24 -16.76
C CYS A 99 -6.34 -0.98 -15.43
N GLN A 100 -7.27 -1.82 -14.99
CA GLN A 100 -7.13 -2.61 -13.76
C GLN A 100 -5.87 -3.50 -13.75
N VAL A 101 -5.62 -4.22 -14.84
CA VAL A 101 -4.51 -5.19 -14.94
C VAL A 101 -3.16 -4.50 -15.11
N TYR A 102 -3.10 -3.41 -15.89
CA TYR A 102 -1.83 -2.82 -16.32
C TYR A 102 -1.38 -1.60 -15.52
N ALA A 103 -2.29 -0.82 -14.93
CA ALA A 103 -1.96 0.40 -14.20
C ALA A 103 -0.95 0.20 -13.04
N PRO A 104 -0.98 -0.90 -12.26
CA PRO A 104 -0.08 -1.05 -11.11
C PRO A 104 1.42 -1.00 -11.43
N LYS A 105 1.82 -1.37 -12.66
CA LYS A 105 3.23 -1.27 -13.10
C LYS A 105 3.45 -0.28 -14.24
N ASN A 106 2.39 0.18 -14.87
CA ASN A 106 2.46 1.00 -16.09
C ASN A 106 1.55 2.24 -16.00
N THR A 107 1.49 2.86 -14.82
CA THR A 107 0.57 3.97 -14.54
C THR A 107 0.68 5.08 -15.59
N GLN A 108 1.90 5.48 -15.96
CA GLN A 108 2.13 6.51 -16.98
C GLN A 108 1.57 6.12 -18.35
N ALA A 109 1.85 4.91 -18.83
CA ALA A 109 1.37 4.47 -20.15
C ALA A 109 -0.16 4.30 -20.19
N VAL A 110 -0.76 3.83 -19.09
CA VAL A 110 -2.22 3.76 -18.95
C VAL A 110 -2.83 5.15 -18.90
N GLN A 111 -2.21 6.09 -18.19
CA GLN A 111 -2.62 7.49 -18.17
C GLN A 111 -2.60 8.10 -19.58
N GLU A 112 -1.50 7.97 -20.31
CA GLU A 112 -1.36 8.49 -21.69
C GLU A 112 -2.44 7.93 -22.62
N LEU A 113 -2.74 6.62 -22.52
CA LEU A 113 -3.84 6.01 -23.27
C LEU A 113 -5.20 6.61 -22.91
N LEU A 114 -5.51 6.74 -21.62
CA LEU A 114 -6.79 7.27 -21.14
C LEU A 114 -6.98 8.75 -21.54
N ASP A 115 -5.93 9.55 -21.42
CA ASP A 115 -5.93 10.97 -21.80
C ASP A 115 -6.13 11.14 -23.30
N ALA A 116 -5.47 10.30 -24.12
CA ALA A 116 -5.65 10.29 -25.56
C ALA A 116 -7.07 9.85 -25.96
N VAL A 117 -7.60 8.80 -25.34
CA VAL A 117 -8.98 8.34 -25.57
C VAL A 117 -9.97 9.44 -25.22
N LEU A 118 -9.80 10.11 -24.07
CA LEU A 118 -10.70 11.18 -23.66
C LEU A 118 -10.62 12.42 -24.58
N THR A 119 -9.44 12.75 -25.08
CA THR A 119 -9.22 13.92 -25.95
C THR A 119 -9.72 13.70 -27.37
N GLU A 120 -9.42 12.54 -27.95
CA GLU A 120 -9.69 12.24 -29.36
C GLU A 120 -11.12 11.71 -29.59
N ILE A 121 -11.83 11.28 -28.54
CA ILE A 121 -13.15 10.63 -28.66
C ILE A 121 -14.23 11.47 -27.97
N PRO A 122 -15.08 12.19 -28.72
CA PRO A 122 -16.06 13.12 -28.16
C PRO A 122 -17.10 12.50 -27.21
N PHE A 123 -17.44 11.23 -27.40
CA PHE A 123 -18.48 10.54 -26.61
C PHE A 123 -17.92 9.77 -25.40
N PHE A 124 -16.59 9.77 -25.21
CA PHE A 124 -15.98 9.03 -24.12
C PHE A 124 -16.34 9.61 -22.75
N SER A 125 -16.46 10.94 -22.64
CA SER A 125 -16.94 11.59 -21.42
C SER A 125 -18.33 11.08 -20.98
N THR A 126 -19.28 10.96 -21.92
CA THR A 126 -20.60 10.36 -21.67
C THR A 126 -20.48 8.90 -21.22
N THR A 127 -19.54 8.15 -21.80
CA THR A 127 -19.28 6.76 -21.40
C THR A 127 -18.76 6.68 -19.97
N VAL A 128 -17.87 7.61 -19.57
CA VAL A 128 -17.38 7.73 -18.19
C VAL A 128 -18.52 8.10 -17.23
N SER A 129 -19.44 8.99 -17.61
CA SER A 129 -20.63 9.30 -16.79
C SER A 129 -21.55 8.10 -16.60
N VAL A 130 -21.74 7.25 -17.62
CA VAL A 130 -22.50 6.00 -17.48
C VAL A 130 -21.76 5.01 -16.57
N LEU A 131 -20.44 4.88 -16.74
CA LEU A 131 -19.61 4.02 -15.90
C LEU A 131 -19.65 4.46 -14.42
N ARG A 132 -19.63 5.77 -14.17
CA ARG A 132 -19.80 6.36 -12.84
C ARG A 132 -21.10 5.90 -12.20
N GLN A 133 -22.23 6.02 -12.91
CA GLN A 133 -23.54 5.58 -12.40
C GLN A 133 -23.55 4.08 -12.08
N LEU A 134 -22.90 3.26 -12.91
CA LEU A 134 -22.77 1.82 -12.66
C LEU A 134 -21.98 1.54 -11.37
N TYR A 135 -20.84 2.19 -11.15
CA TYR A 135 -20.07 2.00 -9.92
C TYR A 135 -20.82 2.49 -8.69
N THR A 136 -21.49 3.65 -8.76
CA THR A 136 -22.32 4.15 -7.67
C THR A 136 -23.40 3.13 -7.29
N GLN A 137 -24.09 2.57 -8.29
CA GLN A 137 -25.10 1.53 -8.05
C GLN A 137 -24.48 0.27 -7.43
N GLN A 138 -23.35 -0.21 -7.98
CA GLN A 138 -22.67 -1.40 -7.49
C GLN A 138 -22.21 -1.27 -6.03
N LEU A 139 -21.71 -0.09 -5.63
CA LEU A 139 -21.31 0.19 -4.26
C LEU A 139 -22.53 0.28 -3.33
N GLY A 140 -23.64 0.88 -3.76
CA GLY A 140 -24.89 0.90 -2.98
C GLY A 140 -25.47 -0.50 -2.75
N ASP A 141 -25.48 -1.34 -3.80
CA ASP A 141 -25.91 -2.74 -3.72
C ASP A 141 -24.96 -3.56 -2.82
N LEU A 142 -23.66 -3.30 -2.90
CA LEU A 142 -22.65 -3.93 -2.06
C LEU A 142 -22.83 -3.56 -0.59
N HIS A 143 -22.93 -2.26 -0.26
CA HIS A 143 -23.16 -1.79 1.10
C HIS A 143 -24.41 -2.43 1.71
N THR A 144 -25.53 -2.45 0.96
CA THR A 144 -26.76 -3.13 1.39
C THR A 144 -26.53 -4.61 1.67
N SER A 145 -25.74 -5.28 0.84
CA SER A 145 -25.39 -6.70 1.01
C SER A 145 -24.49 -6.95 2.22
N VAL A 146 -23.57 -6.02 2.53
CA VAL A 146 -22.68 -6.08 3.70
C VAL A 146 -23.47 -5.92 4.99
N GLN A 147 -24.39 -4.95 5.05
CA GLN A 147 -25.25 -4.72 6.21
C GLN A 147 -26.16 -5.93 6.52
N GLN A 148 -26.51 -6.71 5.49
CA GLN A 148 -27.36 -7.90 5.61
C GLN A 148 -26.57 -9.21 5.52
N ALA A 149 -25.23 -9.14 5.58
CA ALA A 149 -24.36 -10.27 5.30
C ALA A 149 -24.59 -11.42 6.27
N LYS A 150 -24.69 -12.62 5.72
CA LYS A 150 -24.65 -13.86 6.51
C LYS A 150 -23.23 -14.38 6.57
N ARG A 151 -22.94 -15.18 7.60
CA ARG A 151 -21.63 -15.83 7.82
C ARG A 151 -21.01 -16.47 6.56
N GLY A 152 -21.82 -17.07 5.70
CA GLY A 152 -21.35 -17.73 4.46
C GLY A 152 -21.03 -16.80 3.29
N GLN A 153 -21.38 -15.50 3.37
CA GLN A 153 -21.20 -14.52 2.29
C GLN A 153 -20.03 -13.57 2.54
N VAL A 154 -19.47 -13.55 3.76
CA VAL A 154 -18.42 -12.59 4.17
C VAL A 154 -17.24 -12.60 3.21
N VAL A 155 -16.73 -13.79 2.85
CA VAL A 155 -15.58 -13.93 1.95
C VAL A 155 -15.89 -13.39 0.55
N GLU A 156 -17.05 -13.74 0.00
CA GLU A 156 -17.50 -13.23 -1.31
C GLU A 156 -17.60 -11.71 -1.31
N LEU A 157 -18.14 -11.12 -0.23
CA LEU A 157 -18.29 -9.67 -0.11
C LEU A 157 -16.94 -8.96 0.04
N ILE A 158 -15.97 -9.55 0.75
CA ILE A 158 -14.59 -9.03 0.82
C ILE A 158 -13.96 -8.97 -0.58
N HIS A 159 -14.08 -10.04 -1.36
CA HIS A 159 -13.57 -10.06 -2.73
C HIS A 159 -14.31 -9.08 -3.65
N ARG A 160 -15.62 -8.90 -3.46
CA ARG A 160 -16.40 -7.92 -4.23
C ARG A 160 -16.00 -6.48 -3.92
N CYS A 161 -15.71 -6.15 -2.66
CA CYS A 161 -15.07 -4.87 -2.30
C CYS A 161 -13.75 -4.71 -3.06
N TYR A 162 -12.89 -5.73 -3.01
CA TYR A 162 -11.57 -5.70 -3.63
C TYR A 162 -11.63 -5.48 -5.14
N GLU A 163 -12.48 -6.22 -5.84
CA GLU A 163 -12.66 -6.13 -7.30
C GLU A 163 -13.11 -4.74 -7.74
N ILE A 164 -14.12 -4.16 -7.08
CA ILE A 164 -14.58 -2.80 -7.38
C ILE A 164 -13.46 -1.79 -7.13
N SER A 165 -12.75 -1.91 -6.00
CA SER A 165 -11.64 -1.00 -5.65
C SER A 165 -10.51 -1.04 -6.69
N LEU A 166 -10.11 -2.22 -7.16
CA LEU A 166 -9.10 -2.36 -8.22
C LEU A 166 -9.58 -1.77 -9.54
N SER A 167 -10.83 -2.04 -9.93
CA SER A 167 -11.43 -1.56 -11.18
C SER A 167 -11.47 -0.03 -11.23
N VAL A 168 -11.90 0.60 -10.14
CA VAL A 168 -11.89 2.07 -10.00
C VAL A 168 -10.46 2.61 -9.99
N SER A 169 -9.56 2.02 -9.18
CA SER A 169 -8.15 2.42 -9.07
C SER A 169 -7.44 2.44 -10.42
N GLY A 170 -7.68 1.44 -11.27
CA GLY A 170 -7.15 1.39 -12.63
C GLY A 170 -7.58 2.60 -13.47
N MET A 171 -8.89 2.91 -13.49
CA MET A 171 -9.44 4.00 -14.30
C MET A 171 -8.98 5.39 -13.85
N VAL A 172 -8.80 5.60 -12.55
CA VAL A 172 -8.37 6.89 -11.99
C VAL A 172 -6.86 7.10 -12.06
N SER A 173 -6.14 6.26 -12.81
CA SER A 173 -4.72 6.47 -13.12
C SER A 173 -4.49 7.75 -13.93
N SER A 174 -5.46 8.16 -14.75
CA SER A 174 -5.47 9.47 -15.41
C SER A 174 -6.23 10.48 -14.52
N LEU A 175 -5.63 11.65 -14.30
CA LEU A 175 -6.29 12.75 -13.58
C LEU A 175 -7.51 13.29 -14.33
N SER A 176 -7.46 13.35 -15.68
CA SER A 176 -8.59 13.82 -16.48
C SER A 176 -9.77 12.86 -16.43
N VAL A 177 -9.52 11.55 -16.41
CA VAL A 177 -10.57 10.55 -16.18
C VAL A 177 -11.02 10.52 -14.72
N ALA A 178 -10.11 10.68 -13.76
CA ALA A 178 -10.45 10.76 -12.34
C ALA A 178 -11.39 11.93 -12.04
N ASP A 179 -11.15 13.08 -12.67
CA ASP A 179 -12.03 14.25 -12.57
C ASP A 179 -13.47 13.91 -13.00
N LEU A 180 -13.64 13.37 -14.21
CA LEU A 180 -14.97 13.00 -14.71
C LEU A 180 -15.61 11.86 -13.90
N LEU A 181 -14.83 10.85 -13.54
CA LEU A 181 -15.35 9.64 -12.88
C LEU A 181 -15.74 9.93 -11.43
N LEU A 182 -14.88 10.61 -10.67
CA LEU A 182 -15.06 10.82 -9.24
C LEU A 182 -15.82 12.12 -8.94
N LEU A 183 -15.52 13.22 -9.62
CA LEU A 183 -16.04 14.54 -9.29
C LEU A 183 -17.12 15.04 -10.27
N ASP A 184 -17.05 14.68 -11.55
CA ASP A 184 -18.01 15.09 -12.59
C ASP A 184 -18.28 16.61 -12.56
N GLY A 185 -17.21 17.38 -12.41
CA GLY A 185 -17.25 18.85 -12.35
C GLY A 185 -17.67 19.45 -11.00
N LYS A 186 -17.99 18.64 -9.98
CA LYS A 186 -18.30 19.09 -8.62
C LYS A 186 -17.07 19.15 -7.74
N ASP A 187 -17.20 19.80 -6.59
CA ASP A 187 -16.18 19.78 -5.54
C ASP A 187 -16.33 18.54 -4.65
N LEU A 188 -15.27 18.22 -3.91
CA LEU A 188 -15.24 17.05 -3.05
C LEU A 188 -16.32 17.09 -1.95
N GLU A 189 -16.55 18.26 -1.37
CA GLU A 189 -17.61 18.45 -0.37
C GLU A 189 -19.00 18.18 -0.96
N GLU A 190 -19.29 18.71 -2.15
CA GLU A 190 -20.56 18.49 -2.84
C GLU A 190 -20.79 17.01 -3.13
N GLU A 191 -19.76 16.29 -3.57
CA GLU A 191 -19.83 14.84 -3.79
C GLU A 191 -20.16 14.08 -2.51
N LEU A 192 -19.53 14.42 -1.38
CA LEU A 192 -19.79 13.74 -0.11
C LEU A 192 -21.22 14.01 0.40
N ILE A 193 -21.78 15.19 0.14
CA ILE A 193 -23.17 15.55 0.51
C ILE A 193 -24.20 14.71 -0.26
N LEU A 194 -23.90 14.28 -1.48
CA LEU A 194 -24.82 13.51 -2.33
C LEU A 194 -25.03 12.05 -1.88
N GLN A 195 -24.23 11.56 -0.93
CA GLN A 195 -24.37 10.24 -0.31
C GLN A 195 -24.52 9.11 -1.34
N SER A 196 -25.63 8.36 -1.29
CA SER A 196 -25.92 7.23 -2.19
C SER A 196 -25.89 7.54 -3.70
N GLN A 197 -25.86 8.81 -4.09
CA GLN A 197 -25.74 9.23 -5.49
C GLN A 197 -24.30 9.55 -5.92
N SER A 198 -23.35 9.56 -4.97
CA SER A 198 -21.94 9.83 -5.23
C SER A 198 -21.10 8.56 -5.23
N LEU A 199 -20.26 8.44 -6.25
CA LEU A 199 -19.22 7.42 -6.29
C LEU A 199 -18.20 7.62 -5.17
N VAL A 200 -17.78 8.87 -4.92
CA VAL A 200 -16.81 9.20 -3.87
C VAL A 200 -17.35 8.80 -2.50
N TYR A 201 -18.60 9.18 -2.17
CA TYR A 201 -19.21 8.77 -0.92
C TYR A 201 -19.29 7.24 -0.80
N GLY A 202 -19.71 6.53 -1.86
CA GLY A 202 -19.78 5.07 -1.85
C GLY A 202 -18.42 4.41 -1.59
N LEU A 203 -17.33 4.98 -2.10
CA LEU A 203 -15.97 4.50 -1.85
C LEU A 203 -15.52 4.79 -0.41
N VAL A 204 -15.83 5.97 0.14
CA VAL A 204 -15.58 6.30 1.56
C VAL A 204 -16.38 5.38 2.48
N GLN A 205 -17.65 5.13 2.16
CA GLN A 205 -18.50 4.20 2.91
C GLN A 205 -17.97 2.76 2.86
N CYS A 206 -17.49 2.31 1.70
CA CYS A 206 -16.84 1.01 1.58
C CYS A 206 -15.62 0.91 2.51
N TYR A 207 -14.81 1.97 2.56
CA TYR A 207 -13.61 2.03 3.38
C TYR A 207 -13.90 2.07 4.89
N GLU A 208 -14.80 2.95 5.31
CA GLU A 208 -15.03 3.29 6.72
C GLU A 208 -16.11 2.44 7.40
N ALA A 209 -17.08 1.90 6.65
CA ALA A 209 -18.18 1.11 7.20
C ALA A 209 -18.10 -0.36 6.76
N ASP A 210 -18.04 -0.62 5.45
CA ASP A 210 -18.17 -1.99 4.94
C ASP A 210 -16.97 -2.86 5.30
N LEU A 211 -15.74 -2.38 5.07
CA LEU A 211 -14.53 -3.15 5.39
C LEU A 211 -14.37 -3.43 6.89
N PRO A 212 -14.57 -2.46 7.82
CA PRO A 212 -14.55 -2.75 9.25
C PRO A 212 -15.65 -3.74 9.68
N ASN A 213 -16.87 -3.64 9.11
CA ASN A 213 -17.93 -4.60 9.39
C ASN A 213 -17.54 -6.01 8.92
N LEU A 214 -17.10 -6.16 7.68
CA LEU A 214 -16.62 -7.43 7.14
C LEU A 214 -15.43 -8.00 7.92
N GLN A 215 -14.50 -7.13 8.37
CA GLN A 215 -13.37 -7.55 9.20
C GLN A 215 -13.82 -8.06 10.57
N ARG A 216 -14.80 -7.40 11.22
CA ARG A 216 -15.42 -7.90 12.46
C ARG A 216 -16.08 -9.26 12.23
N GLN A 217 -16.86 -9.42 11.17
CA GLN A 217 -17.50 -10.70 10.86
C GLN A 217 -16.47 -11.80 10.53
N LEU A 218 -15.41 -11.47 9.79
CA LEU A 218 -14.32 -12.39 9.44
C LEU A 218 -13.63 -12.95 10.69
N SER A 219 -13.44 -12.14 11.74
CA SER A 219 -12.85 -12.58 13.01
C SER A 219 -13.67 -13.64 13.75
N THR A 220 -14.93 -13.84 13.35
CA THR A 220 -15.80 -14.89 13.91
C THR A 220 -15.76 -16.19 13.10
N LEU A 221 -15.07 -16.21 11.95
CA LEU A 221 -14.90 -17.37 11.09
C LEU A 221 -13.77 -18.28 11.59
N ASP A 222 -13.46 -19.31 10.80
CA ASP A 222 -12.33 -20.19 11.07
C ASP A 222 -11.00 -19.43 10.92
N GLU A 223 -10.03 -19.72 11.79
CA GLU A 223 -8.73 -19.02 11.84
C GLU A 223 -7.97 -19.12 10.51
N VAL A 224 -8.11 -20.23 9.76
CA VAL A 224 -7.47 -20.39 8.45
C VAL A 224 -8.07 -19.43 7.43
N VAL A 225 -9.39 -19.26 7.45
CA VAL A 225 -10.09 -18.31 6.57
C VAL A 225 -9.72 -16.88 6.96
N GLU A 226 -9.73 -16.57 8.26
CA GLU A 226 -9.36 -15.25 8.75
C GLU A 226 -7.93 -14.86 8.35
N LEU A 227 -6.94 -15.75 8.52
CA LEU A 227 -5.55 -15.50 8.12
C LEU A 227 -5.40 -15.29 6.61
N LYS A 228 -6.24 -15.95 5.81
CA LYS A 228 -6.23 -15.85 4.35
C LYS A 228 -6.87 -14.56 3.82
N GLU A 229 -8.00 -14.14 4.40
CA GLU A 229 -8.76 -13.00 3.86
C GLU A 229 -8.34 -11.65 4.45
N LYS A 230 -7.65 -11.63 5.61
CA LYS A 230 -7.10 -10.40 6.20
C LYS A 230 -6.21 -9.60 5.25
N PRO A 231 -5.25 -10.21 4.52
CA PRO A 231 -4.47 -9.51 3.51
C PRO A 231 -5.32 -8.88 2.40
N ILE A 232 -6.40 -9.53 1.96
CA ILE A 232 -7.29 -8.99 0.92
C ILE A 232 -7.97 -7.71 1.39
N ILE A 233 -8.41 -7.65 2.65
CA ILE A 233 -8.95 -6.41 3.24
C ILE A 233 -7.89 -5.30 3.24
N ALA A 234 -6.63 -5.62 3.57
CA ALA A 234 -5.54 -4.64 3.55
C ALA A 234 -5.22 -4.16 2.13
N GLU A 235 -5.15 -5.07 1.14
CA GLU A 235 -4.97 -4.74 -0.27
C GLU A 235 -6.15 -3.89 -0.80
N THR A 236 -7.38 -4.17 -0.36
CA THR A 236 -8.58 -3.37 -0.70
C THR A 236 -8.47 -1.95 -0.16
N ARG A 237 -8.07 -1.79 1.11
CA ARG A 237 -7.84 -0.46 1.70
C ARG A 237 -6.77 0.31 0.93
N HIS A 238 -5.67 -0.35 0.57
CA HIS A 238 -4.63 0.30 -0.23
C HIS A 238 -5.16 0.75 -1.60
N ALA A 239 -5.92 -0.09 -2.31
CA ALA A 239 -6.52 0.28 -3.60
C ALA A 239 -7.48 1.48 -3.46
N LEU A 240 -8.28 1.53 -2.38
CA LEU A 240 -9.14 2.67 -2.06
C LEU A 240 -8.37 3.94 -1.69
N LEU A 241 -7.27 3.83 -0.94
CA LEU A 241 -6.37 4.96 -0.65
C LEU A 241 -5.81 5.57 -1.93
N VAL A 242 -5.36 4.72 -2.85
CA VAL A 242 -4.90 5.17 -4.18
C VAL A 242 -6.06 5.83 -4.93
N ALA A 243 -7.23 5.21 -4.99
CA ALA A 243 -8.35 5.70 -5.78
C ALA A 243 -8.94 7.02 -5.27
N LEU A 244 -9.23 7.11 -3.97
CA LEU A 244 -9.78 8.31 -3.35
C LEU A 244 -8.73 9.41 -3.18
N GLY A 245 -7.45 9.06 -3.01
CA GLY A 245 -6.35 10.04 -3.00
C GLY A 245 -6.28 10.82 -4.30
N ARG A 246 -6.65 10.20 -5.44
CA ARG A 246 -6.78 10.89 -6.73
C ARG A 246 -7.85 11.98 -6.74
N CYS A 247 -8.90 11.91 -5.91
CA CYS A 247 -9.84 13.02 -5.77
C CYS A 247 -9.11 14.29 -5.30
N LEU A 248 -8.25 14.15 -4.29
CA LEU A 248 -7.49 15.28 -3.75
C LEU A 248 -6.50 15.80 -4.79
N ASP A 249 -5.84 14.90 -5.53
CA ASP A 249 -4.93 15.28 -6.61
C ASP A 249 -5.64 16.12 -7.68
N VAL A 250 -6.86 15.73 -8.06
CA VAL A 250 -7.67 16.48 -9.03
C VAL A 250 -8.06 17.85 -8.49
N VAL A 251 -8.54 17.93 -7.23
CA VAL A 251 -8.92 19.21 -6.62
C VAL A 251 -7.71 20.15 -6.54
N MET A 252 -6.56 19.68 -6.06
CA MET A 252 -5.32 20.46 -6.01
C MET A 252 -4.90 20.95 -7.40
N GLU A 253 -4.90 20.07 -8.41
CA GLU A 253 -4.52 20.42 -9.79
C GLU A 253 -5.46 21.45 -10.41
N LYS A 254 -6.78 21.33 -10.17
CA LYS A 254 -7.77 22.32 -10.62
C LYS A 254 -7.54 23.68 -9.98
N GLN A 255 -7.30 23.71 -8.67
CA GLN A 255 -7.10 24.94 -7.93
C GLN A 255 -5.78 25.63 -8.26
N ILE A 256 -4.72 24.88 -8.55
CA ILE A 256 -3.47 25.43 -9.09
C ILE A 256 -3.73 26.10 -10.45
N LYS A 257 -4.50 25.45 -11.34
CA LYS A 257 -4.82 25.99 -12.67
C LYS A 257 -5.74 27.21 -12.62
N SER A 258 -6.63 27.29 -11.65
CA SER A 258 -7.58 28.40 -11.49
C SER A 258 -7.08 29.53 -10.57
N GLU A 259 -5.88 29.40 -9.99
CA GLU A 259 -5.34 30.31 -8.96
C GLU A 259 -6.31 30.50 -7.77
N SER A 260 -6.94 29.41 -7.32
CA SER A 260 -7.89 29.40 -6.20
C SER A 260 -7.19 29.49 -4.83
N THR A 261 -7.96 29.88 -3.80
CA THR A 261 -7.48 30.14 -2.42
C THR A 261 -7.15 28.87 -1.63
N GLY A 262 -7.43 27.67 -2.16
CA GLY A 262 -7.23 26.40 -1.45
C GLY A 262 -8.38 26.04 -0.50
N GLU A 263 -9.42 26.90 -0.38
CA GLU A 263 -10.56 26.69 0.52
C GLU A 263 -11.40 25.46 0.14
N GLU A 264 -11.60 25.16 -1.15
CA GLU A 264 -12.40 23.98 -1.55
C GLU A 264 -11.71 22.67 -1.12
N LEU A 265 -10.37 22.61 -1.14
CA LEU A 265 -9.64 21.44 -0.63
C LEU A 265 -9.79 21.35 0.90
N LEU A 266 -9.67 22.47 1.62
CA LEU A 266 -9.86 22.51 3.07
C LEU A 266 -11.27 22.03 3.46
N ALA A 267 -12.31 22.52 2.76
CA ALA A 267 -13.69 22.12 2.99
C ALA A 267 -13.90 20.62 2.69
N GLY A 268 -13.34 20.12 1.58
CA GLY A 268 -13.37 18.70 1.24
C GLY A 268 -12.67 17.81 2.27
N LEU A 269 -11.50 18.22 2.79
CA LEU A 269 -10.78 17.50 3.85
C LEU A 269 -11.56 17.52 5.17
N HIS A 270 -12.18 18.65 5.52
CA HIS A 270 -13.07 18.71 6.67
C HIS A 270 -14.27 17.77 6.51
N ALA A 271 -14.92 17.76 5.34
CA ALA A 271 -16.01 16.84 5.05
C ALA A 271 -15.58 15.37 5.16
N LEU A 272 -14.40 15.01 4.64
CA LEU A 272 -13.82 13.67 4.81
C LEU A 272 -13.55 13.31 6.27
N SER A 273 -13.19 14.28 7.12
CA SER A 273 -12.97 14.02 8.55
C SER A 273 -14.24 13.61 9.29
N ASN A 274 -15.41 14.04 8.80
CA ASN A 274 -16.70 13.62 9.32
C ASN A 274 -17.12 12.22 8.83
N GLY A 275 -16.46 11.71 7.79
CA GLY A 275 -16.62 10.34 7.31
C GLY A 275 -17.99 9.99 6.73
N SER A 276 -18.29 8.69 6.69
CA SER A 276 -19.61 8.18 6.26
C SER A 276 -20.72 8.50 7.27
N GLN A 277 -22.00 8.41 6.88
CA GLN A 277 -23.15 8.61 7.78
C GLN A 277 -23.58 7.33 8.55
N ASP A 278 -22.81 6.24 8.46
CA ASP A 278 -23.12 4.99 9.17
C ASP A 278 -22.61 5.07 10.61
N ASP A 279 -23.50 4.94 11.60
CA ASP A 279 -23.18 5.07 13.03
C ASP A 279 -22.13 4.05 13.53
N GLU A 280 -21.97 2.91 12.84
CA GLU A 280 -20.95 1.91 13.17
C GLU A 280 -19.63 2.08 12.40
N ALA A 281 -19.49 3.16 11.61
CA ALA A 281 -18.31 3.39 10.81
C ALA A 281 -17.10 3.86 11.64
N GLU A 282 -15.91 3.56 11.13
CA GLU A 282 -14.66 4.16 11.55
C GLU A 282 -14.53 5.55 10.88
N HIS A 283 -15.37 6.51 11.29
CA HIS A 283 -15.47 7.85 10.68
C HIS A 283 -14.10 8.56 10.59
N GLY A 284 -13.77 9.06 9.40
CA GLY A 284 -12.52 9.76 9.14
C GLY A 284 -11.28 8.86 9.13
N SER A 285 -11.43 7.54 9.30
CA SER A 285 -10.30 6.60 9.23
C SER A 285 -9.67 6.54 7.84
N TYR A 286 -10.43 6.88 6.78
CA TYR A 286 -9.86 7.05 5.45
C TYR A 286 -8.89 8.24 5.41
N LEU A 287 -9.33 9.41 5.90
CA LEU A 287 -8.50 10.62 5.91
C LEU A 287 -7.26 10.42 6.78
N SER A 288 -7.42 9.79 7.96
CA SER A 288 -6.30 9.49 8.86
C SER A 288 -5.24 8.62 8.18
N ASP A 289 -5.66 7.52 7.53
CA ASP A 289 -4.74 6.62 6.85
C ASP A 289 -4.12 7.27 5.61
N LEU A 290 -4.85 8.08 4.86
CA LEU A 290 -4.30 8.84 3.73
C LEU A 290 -3.21 9.81 4.22
N TRP A 291 -3.50 10.54 5.29
CA TRP A 291 -2.61 11.52 5.90
C TRP A 291 -1.32 10.87 6.43
N CYS A 292 -1.44 9.72 7.13
CA CYS A 292 -0.33 9.07 7.81
C CYS A 292 0.41 8.01 7.00
N LEU A 293 -0.26 7.30 6.08
CA LEU A 293 0.32 6.16 5.34
C LEU A 293 0.69 6.49 3.89
N SER A 294 0.16 7.58 3.33
CA SER A 294 0.31 7.91 1.90
C SER A 294 0.98 9.28 1.66
N GLU A 295 1.71 9.81 2.64
CA GLU A 295 2.47 11.08 2.55
C GLU A 295 1.62 12.32 2.19
N TYR A 296 0.29 12.25 2.36
CA TYR A 296 -0.58 13.38 2.02
C TYR A 296 -0.43 14.56 2.97
N LYS A 297 0.06 14.36 4.21
CA LYS A 297 0.35 15.46 5.13
C LYS A 297 1.27 16.50 4.49
N ASP A 298 2.41 16.06 3.97
CA ASP A 298 3.42 16.93 3.37
C ASP A 298 2.94 17.50 2.03
N LYS A 299 2.21 16.71 1.26
CA LYS A 299 1.61 17.14 -0.01
C LYS A 299 0.59 18.27 0.19
N ILE A 300 -0.29 18.13 1.18
CA ILE A 300 -1.32 19.12 1.52
C ILE A 300 -0.65 20.37 2.11
N ALA A 301 0.38 20.20 2.96
CA ALA A 301 1.14 21.33 3.50
C ALA A 301 1.77 22.18 2.39
N ALA A 302 2.45 21.55 1.44
CA ALA A 302 3.06 22.23 0.30
C ALA A 302 2.01 22.93 -0.59
N PHE A 303 0.84 22.30 -0.78
CA PHE A 303 -0.25 22.90 -1.52
C PHE A 303 -0.84 24.13 -0.82
N PHE A 304 -1.09 24.06 0.50
CA PHE A 304 -1.57 25.22 1.27
C PHE A 304 -0.58 26.37 1.31
N GLU A 305 0.72 26.07 1.39
CA GLU A 305 1.77 27.09 1.26
C GLU A 305 1.71 27.77 -0.12
N HIS A 306 1.53 26.99 -1.19
CA HIS A 306 1.38 27.51 -2.55
C HIS A 306 0.15 28.44 -2.69
N CYS A 307 -0.99 28.04 -2.13
CA CYS A 307 -2.22 28.84 -2.11
C CYS A 307 -2.18 30.02 -1.12
N LYS A 308 -1.11 30.15 -0.32
CA LYS A 308 -0.98 31.16 0.76
C LYS A 308 -2.12 31.06 1.78
N LEU A 309 -2.57 29.84 2.05
CA LEU A 309 -3.55 29.58 3.09
C LEU A 309 -2.90 29.75 4.46
N ASP A 310 -3.60 30.37 5.42
CA ASP A 310 -3.04 30.64 6.74
C ASP A 310 -2.59 29.35 7.45
N GLN A 311 -1.46 29.41 8.16
CA GLN A 311 -0.90 28.28 8.93
C GLN A 311 -1.90 27.74 9.98
N GLU A 312 -2.83 28.58 10.44
CA GLU A 312 -3.91 28.20 11.35
C GLU A 312 -4.84 27.14 10.74
N ASN A 313 -5.13 27.22 9.43
CA ASN A 313 -5.97 26.24 8.73
C ASN A 313 -5.32 24.86 8.64
N PHE A 314 -4.01 24.82 8.35
CA PHE A 314 -3.27 23.56 8.37
C PHE A 314 -3.19 22.98 9.79
N SER A 315 -2.92 23.83 10.79
CA SER A 315 -2.85 23.41 12.19
C SER A 315 -4.19 22.90 12.72
N TYR A 316 -5.29 23.50 12.28
CA TYR A 316 -6.65 23.01 12.53
C TYR A 316 -6.85 21.60 11.96
N LEU A 317 -6.51 21.38 10.69
CA LEU A 317 -6.63 20.04 10.09
C LEU A 317 -5.75 19.01 10.80
N ASP A 318 -4.50 19.34 11.11
CA ASP A 318 -3.59 18.41 11.80
C ASP A 318 -4.18 18.02 13.17
N MET A 319 -4.72 18.98 13.92
CA MET A 319 -5.41 18.72 15.18
C MET A 319 -6.65 17.82 15.01
N VAL A 320 -7.44 18.01 13.95
CA VAL A 320 -8.60 17.15 13.65
C VAL A 320 -8.14 15.73 13.33
N VAL A 321 -7.15 15.56 12.45
CA VAL A 321 -6.65 14.26 12.01
C VAL A 321 -5.98 13.47 13.15
N GLU A 322 -5.34 14.15 14.10
CA GLU A 322 -4.80 13.54 15.32
C GLU A 322 -5.86 12.84 16.18
N GLN A 323 -7.13 13.27 16.08
CA GLN A 323 -8.25 12.69 16.84
C GLN A 323 -8.99 11.58 16.08
N LEU A 324 -8.72 11.40 14.79
CA LEU A 324 -9.38 10.39 13.97
C LEU A 324 -8.88 8.97 14.28
N PRO A 325 -9.69 7.93 14.00
CA PRO A 325 -9.27 6.55 14.19
C PRO A 325 -8.00 6.24 13.39
N ARG A 326 -6.98 5.74 14.09
CA ARG A 326 -5.68 5.38 13.51
C ARG A 326 -5.49 3.88 13.49
N ARG A 327 -5.15 3.35 12.32
CA ARG A 327 -4.68 1.97 12.23
C ARG A 327 -3.27 1.91 12.80
N ARG A 328 -2.99 0.87 13.61
CA ARG A 328 -1.66 0.71 14.21
C ARG A 328 -0.64 0.49 13.11
N ILE A 329 0.24 1.46 12.91
CA ILE A 329 1.52 1.25 12.24
C ILE A 329 2.33 0.37 13.19
N LEU A 330 2.46 -0.92 12.88
CA LEU A 330 3.41 -1.75 13.60
C LEU A 330 4.80 -1.15 13.35
N PRO A 331 5.55 -0.74 14.39
CA PRO A 331 6.93 -0.31 14.22
C PRO A 331 7.67 -1.41 13.45
N ALA A 332 8.38 -1.03 12.38
CA ALA A 332 9.07 -1.91 11.45
C ALA A 332 10.29 -2.62 12.09
N MET A 333 10.07 -3.36 13.17
CA MET A 333 11.05 -4.19 13.86
C MET A 333 10.41 -5.53 14.19
N LEU A 334 10.17 -6.34 13.15
CA LEU A 334 10.17 -7.81 13.13
C LEU A 334 9.82 -8.34 11.73
N ILE A 335 10.33 -7.69 10.67
CA ILE A 335 10.12 -8.18 9.31
C ILE A 335 11.39 -8.12 8.47
N ASP A 336 12.43 -8.78 8.98
CA ASP A 336 13.40 -9.47 8.12
C ASP A 336 12.74 -10.61 7.30
N ASP A 337 11.45 -10.91 7.54
CA ASP A 337 10.62 -11.74 6.67
C ASP A 337 9.95 -10.95 5.52
N LEU A 338 10.00 -9.60 5.47
CA LEU A 338 9.63 -8.82 4.26
C LEU A 338 10.79 -8.66 3.28
N ALA A 339 12.02 -9.03 3.66
CA ALA A 339 13.07 -9.27 2.66
C ALA A 339 12.76 -10.50 1.78
N ALA A 340 11.76 -11.31 2.15
CA ALA A 340 11.16 -12.32 1.28
C ALA A 340 10.11 -11.75 0.30
N GLU A 341 9.75 -10.46 0.36
CA GLU A 341 8.90 -9.79 -0.64
C GLU A 341 9.62 -9.49 -1.96
N ASN A 342 10.92 -9.78 -2.04
CA ASN A 342 11.63 -9.92 -3.32
C ASN A 342 11.55 -11.35 -3.92
N LYS A 343 10.58 -12.17 -3.48
CA LYS A 343 10.00 -13.16 -4.39
C LYS A 343 8.87 -12.48 -5.15
N PRO A 344 8.97 -12.36 -6.48
CA PRO A 344 7.93 -11.70 -7.26
C PRO A 344 6.61 -12.45 -7.04
N LYS A 345 5.64 -11.83 -6.36
CA LYS A 345 4.23 -12.15 -6.59
C LYS A 345 4.07 -12.06 -8.11
N ALA A 346 3.72 -13.17 -8.75
CA ALA A 346 3.56 -13.26 -10.18
C ALA A 346 2.45 -12.27 -10.58
N THR A 347 2.86 -11.06 -10.91
CA THR A 347 1.99 -9.93 -11.17
C THR A 347 1.83 -9.88 -12.67
N LEU A 348 0.62 -10.17 -13.14
CA LEU A 348 0.27 -10.29 -14.57
C LEU A 348 0.71 -9.08 -15.39
N SER A 349 0.73 -7.88 -14.79
CA SER A 349 1.17 -6.65 -15.43
C SER A 349 2.59 -6.79 -16.05
N ALA A 350 2.66 -6.74 -17.38
CA ALA A 350 3.90 -6.68 -18.15
C ALA A 350 4.61 -5.34 -17.90
N ASN A 351 5.95 -5.30 -17.90
CA ASN A 351 6.69 -4.07 -17.63
C ASN A 351 6.95 -3.29 -18.93
N ALA A 352 6.50 -2.03 -19.01
CA ALA A 352 6.71 -1.15 -20.17
C ALA A 352 8.19 -0.96 -20.55
N LYS A 353 9.14 -1.12 -19.59
CA LYS A 353 10.59 -1.00 -19.86
C LYS A 353 11.15 -2.07 -20.81
N GLU A 354 10.42 -3.17 -21.06
CA GLU A 354 10.80 -4.17 -22.08
C GLU A 354 10.51 -3.69 -23.52
N TRP A 355 9.67 -2.66 -23.70
CA TRP A 355 9.32 -2.09 -25.01
C TRP A 355 10.46 -1.22 -25.57
N THR A 356 11.06 -0.35 -24.76
CA THR A 356 12.14 0.55 -25.18
C THR A 356 13.46 -0.17 -25.46
N ALA A 357 13.65 -1.37 -24.92
CA ALA A 357 14.85 -2.18 -25.16
C ALA A 357 14.86 -2.83 -26.56
N SER A 358 13.70 -2.98 -27.22
CA SER A 358 13.61 -3.67 -28.52
C SER A 358 13.93 -2.77 -29.72
N GLU A 359 13.97 -1.45 -29.57
CA GLU A 359 14.39 -0.51 -30.62
C GLU A 359 15.91 -0.30 -30.67
N SER A 360 16.68 -0.80 -29.70
CA SER A 360 18.14 -0.60 -29.60
C SER A 360 18.98 -1.79 -30.11
N SER A 361 18.36 -2.89 -30.56
CA SER A 361 19.10 -4.07 -31.05
C SER A 361 19.32 -4.11 -32.57
N ALA A 362 19.26 -2.96 -33.25
CA ALA A 362 19.47 -2.88 -34.71
C ALA A 362 20.66 -2.01 -35.16
N ALA A 363 21.47 -1.49 -34.25
CA ALA A 363 22.71 -0.80 -34.62
C ALA A 363 23.76 -0.93 -33.52
N ILE A 364 24.75 -1.81 -33.72
CA ILE A 364 26.19 -1.57 -33.53
C ILE A 364 26.91 -2.80 -34.12
N ALA A 365 27.38 -2.65 -35.35
CA ALA A 365 28.49 -3.41 -35.88
C ALA A 365 29.53 -2.39 -36.36
N ALA A 366 30.78 -2.65 -35.99
CA ALA A 366 32.01 -1.89 -36.29
C ALA A 366 32.34 -0.71 -35.36
N ALA A 367 33.30 -0.90 -34.45
CA ALA A 367 34.72 -0.55 -34.69
C ALA A 367 35.58 -0.78 -33.43
N ASP A 368 36.69 -1.50 -33.62
CA ASP A 368 37.81 -1.70 -32.70
C ASP A 368 38.50 -0.40 -32.27
N GLY A 369 39.20 -0.42 -31.13
CA GLY A 369 40.28 0.55 -30.85
C GLY A 369 40.74 0.74 -29.40
N GLU A 370 41.62 -0.15 -28.93
CA GLU A 370 42.79 0.09 -28.05
C GLU A 370 42.66 0.64 -26.60
N THR A 371 42.97 -0.28 -25.65
CA THR A 371 43.97 -0.21 -24.56
C THR A 371 44.46 1.15 -24.02
N LYS A 372 44.42 1.34 -22.67
CA LYS A 372 45.61 1.36 -21.78
C LYS A 372 45.24 1.55 -20.29
N ALA A 373 45.62 0.58 -19.46
CA ALA A 373 45.80 0.76 -18.01
C ALA A 373 47.18 1.39 -17.73
N PRO A 374 47.35 2.07 -16.58
CA PRO A 374 48.30 1.52 -15.60
C PRO A 374 47.85 1.69 -14.14
N ALA A 375 48.09 0.64 -13.34
CA ALA A 375 48.37 0.74 -11.90
C ALA A 375 49.92 0.81 -11.71
N PRO A 376 50.52 0.79 -10.50
CA PRO A 376 50.08 1.14 -9.14
C PRO A 376 51.08 2.11 -8.43
N GLN A 377 50.70 2.77 -7.34
CA GLN A 377 51.67 3.29 -6.35
C GLN A 377 51.23 3.00 -4.92
N THR A 378 52.21 2.56 -4.14
CA THR A 378 52.14 2.00 -2.79
C THR A 378 52.66 3.02 -1.76
N ASN A 379 52.16 2.89 -0.53
CA ASN A 379 52.74 3.25 0.78
C ASN A 379 52.21 4.48 1.55
N GLU A 380 51.66 4.13 2.73
CA GLU A 380 51.90 4.70 4.06
C GLU A 380 51.36 6.11 4.41
N SER A 381 50.14 6.12 4.96
CA SER A 381 49.82 6.95 6.13
C SER A 381 48.85 6.17 7.02
N ALA A 382 49.34 5.71 8.17
CA ALA A 382 48.47 5.23 9.25
C ALA A 382 47.55 6.39 9.67
N THR A 383 46.27 6.30 9.33
CA THR A 383 45.24 7.24 9.78
C THR A 383 45.16 7.14 11.30
N SER A 384 45.69 8.11 12.03
CA SER A 384 45.69 8.08 13.49
C SER A 384 44.28 8.39 14.02
N PHE A 385 43.55 7.37 14.48
CA PHE A 385 42.27 7.51 15.21
C PHE A 385 42.47 7.98 16.67
N GLU A 386 43.70 7.91 17.15
CA GLU A 386 44.14 8.23 18.51
C GLU A 386 43.71 9.61 19.05
N PRO A 387 43.83 10.75 18.33
CA PRO A 387 43.41 12.05 18.85
C PRO A 387 41.90 12.16 19.05
N MET A 388 41.10 11.52 18.19
CA MET A 388 39.63 11.58 18.26
C MET A 388 39.09 10.66 19.36
N VAL A 389 39.71 9.49 19.53
CA VAL A 389 39.41 8.58 20.65
C VAL A 389 39.74 9.24 21.98
N ASN A 390 40.88 9.92 22.09
CA ASN A 390 41.25 10.65 23.31
C ASN A 390 40.27 11.79 23.62
N GLN A 391 39.79 12.51 22.59
CA GLN A 391 38.81 13.58 22.77
C GLN A 391 37.46 13.07 23.33
N VAL A 392 36.99 11.89 22.91
CA VAL A 392 35.77 11.28 23.48
C VAL A 392 36.04 10.77 24.90
N LYS A 393 37.22 10.21 25.16
CA LYS A 393 37.62 9.70 26.49
C LYS A 393 37.83 10.81 27.53
N ASP A 394 38.11 12.04 27.11
CA ASP A 394 38.14 13.19 28.02
C ASP A 394 36.76 13.45 28.66
N PHE A 395 35.66 13.12 27.96
CA PHE A 395 34.29 13.19 28.49
C PHE A 395 33.85 11.89 29.16
N PHE A 396 34.34 10.74 28.70
CA PHE A 396 33.95 9.41 29.19
C PHE A 396 35.19 8.52 29.46
N PRO A 397 35.89 8.72 30.59
CA PRO A 397 37.14 8.02 30.88
C PRO A 397 36.96 6.51 31.16
N ASP A 398 35.75 6.10 31.52
CA ASP A 398 35.41 4.72 31.88
C ASP A 398 35.15 3.81 30.67
N LEU A 399 35.07 4.38 29.45
CA LEU A 399 34.84 3.62 28.22
C LEU A 399 36.14 3.05 27.63
N GLY A 400 36.04 1.83 27.12
CA GLY A 400 37.12 1.14 26.41
C GLY A 400 37.45 1.82 25.07
N GLU A 401 38.74 1.88 24.73
CA GLU A 401 39.22 2.53 23.49
C GLU A 401 38.69 1.85 22.23
N GLY A 402 38.49 0.53 22.27
CA GLY A 402 37.92 -0.21 21.16
C GLY A 402 36.43 0.12 20.97
N PHE A 403 35.68 0.25 22.07
CA PHE A 403 34.27 0.64 22.01
C PHE A 403 34.08 2.05 21.42
N VAL A 404 34.88 3.02 21.89
CA VAL A 404 34.86 4.41 21.38
C VAL A 404 35.21 4.46 19.90
N GLU A 405 36.17 3.67 19.45
CA GLU A 405 36.57 3.61 18.05
C GLU A 405 35.48 3.01 17.15
N LEU A 406 34.77 1.97 17.60
CA LEU A 406 33.62 1.42 16.88
C LEU A 406 32.46 2.43 16.80
N CYS A 407 32.23 3.21 17.85
CA CYS A 407 31.23 4.29 17.83
C CYS A 407 31.61 5.37 16.80
N LEU A 408 32.89 5.76 16.74
CA LEU A 408 33.40 6.71 15.75
C LEU A 408 33.25 6.16 14.33
N LEU A 409 33.58 4.90 14.09
CA LEU A 409 33.42 4.25 12.78
C LEU A 409 31.95 4.17 12.36
N SER A 410 31.05 3.85 13.29
CA SER A 410 29.59 3.77 13.02
C SER A 410 28.96 5.15 12.78
N SER A 411 29.58 6.21 13.29
CA SER A 411 29.09 7.60 13.20
C SER A 411 29.79 8.42 12.11
N GLY A 412 30.54 7.77 11.21
CA GLY A 412 31.24 8.44 10.11
C GLY A 412 32.37 9.38 10.57
N LEU A 413 33.01 9.06 11.71
CA LEU A 413 34.12 9.81 12.33
C LEU A 413 33.74 11.20 12.88
N GLN A 414 32.49 11.38 13.32
CA GLN A 414 32.05 12.62 13.98
C GLN A 414 32.06 12.48 15.50
N VAL A 415 32.95 13.22 16.18
CA VAL A 415 33.16 13.12 17.65
C VAL A 415 31.95 13.63 18.43
N GLU A 416 31.35 14.73 17.96
CA GLU A 416 30.20 15.37 18.61
C GLU A 416 28.97 14.46 18.59
N VAL A 417 28.77 13.73 17.50
CA VAL A 417 27.68 12.76 17.33
C VAL A 417 27.85 11.58 18.30
N VAL A 418 29.09 11.07 18.44
CA VAL A 418 29.40 10.00 19.40
C VAL A 418 29.19 10.47 20.84
N ILE A 419 29.63 11.69 21.18
CA ILE A 419 29.38 12.27 22.52
C ILE A 419 27.88 12.37 22.79
N ASN A 420 27.09 12.83 21.81
CA ASN A 420 25.64 12.94 21.99
C ASN A 420 24.96 11.57 22.19
N PHE A 421 25.36 10.55 21.40
CA PHE A 421 24.87 9.18 21.60
C PHE A 421 25.21 8.60 22.98
N LEU A 422 26.41 8.88 23.49
CA LEU A 422 26.84 8.42 24.81
C LEU A 422 26.13 9.16 25.94
N LEU A 423 25.86 10.47 25.80
CA LEU A 423 25.06 11.24 26.76
C LEU A 423 23.59 10.77 26.80
N GLU A 424 23.03 10.44 25.64
CA GLU A 424 21.63 9.99 25.51
C GLU A 424 21.44 8.49 25.81
N SER A 425 22.51 7.75 26.16
CA SER A 425 22.50 6.30 26.38
C SER A 425 21.93 5.51 25.18
N ASN A 426 22.18 6.00 23.97
CA ASN A 426 21.64 5.47 22.72
C ASN A 426 22.77 5.17 21.72
N PRO A 427 23.60 4.14 21.97
CA PRO A 427 24.69 3.80 21.05
C PRO A 427 24.14 3.29 19.72
N PRO A 428 24.93 3.37 18.63
CA PRO A 428 24.56 2.80 17.34
C PRO A 428 24.04 1.36 17.48
N PRO A 429 23.00 0.93 16.72
CA PRO A 429 22.33 -0.36 16.92
C PRO A 429 23.25 -1.59 16.91
N VAL A 430 24.37 -1.49 16.19
CA VAL A 430 25.39 -2.55 16.08
C VAL A 430 26.22 -2.70 17.38
N LEU A 431 26.18 -1.71 18.27
CA LEU A 431 26.99 -1.60 19.49
C LEU A 431 26.16 -1.67 20.78
N ILE A 432 24.85 -1.89 20.70
CA ILE A 432 23.95 -1.97 21.87
C ILE A 432 24.33 -3.13 22.81
N ASP A 433 24.70 -4.28 22.23
CA ASP A 433 25.07 -5.49 22.98
C ASP A 433 26.60 -5.63 23.18
N VAL A 434 27.38 -4.63 22.77
CA VAL A 434 28.85 -4.67 22.83
C VAL A 434 29.33 -4.19 24.21
N PRO A 435 30.28 -4.88 24.86
CA PRO A 435 30.84 -4.46 26.13
C PRO A 435 31.46 -3.06 26.03
N GLN A 436 31.04 -2.16 26.92
CA GLN A 436 31.50 -0.76 26.94
C GLN A 436 32.99 -0.62 27.33
N ASP A 437 33.59 -1.68 27.88
CA ASP A 437 35.01 -1.77 28.28
C ASP A 437 35.92 -2.39 27.20
N LEU A 438 35.39 -2.66 25.99
CA LEU A 438 36.10 -3.30 24.89
C LEU A 438 37.38 -2.55 24.50
N LYS A 439 38.49 -3.29 24.39
CA LYS A 439 39.80 -2.75 24.00
C LYS A 439 40.11 -3.09 22.55
N ARG A 440 41.00 -2.30 21.93
CA ARG A 440 41.52 -2.53 20.57
C ARG A 440 42.21 -3.88 20.38
N SER A 441 42.66 -4.50 21.48
CA SER A 441 43.35 -5.81 21.47
C SER A 441 42.41 -7.01 21.46
N ASP A 442 41.09 -6.80 21.58
CA ASP A 442 40.14 -7.89 21.70
C ASP A 442 39.73 -8.45 20.32
N PRO A 443 39.61 -9.78 20.17
CA PRO A 443 39.28 -10.40 18.89
C PRO A 443 37.86 -10.04 18.39
N ASP A 444 36.99 -9.58 19.29
CA ASP A 444 35.64 -9.12 18.96
C ASP A 444 35.65 -7.72 18.33
N PHE A 445 36.67 -6.89 18.63
CA PHE A 445 36.87 -5.59 17.98
C PHE A 445 37.16 -5.78 16.48
N GLU A 446 38.07 -6.68 16.11
CA GLU A 446 38.41 -6.93 14.69
C GLU A 446 37.21 -7.44 13.87
N ARG A 447 36.32 -8.23 14.50
CA ARG A 447 35.09 -8.72 13.87
C ARG A 447 34.07 -7.61 13.64
N LEU A 448 33.86 -6.77 14.65
CA LEU A 448 32.90 -5.66 14.58
C LEU A 448 33.40 -4.54 13.67
N GLU A 449 34.70 -4.24 13.69
CA GLU A 449 35.32 -3.31 12.76
C GLU A 449 35.15 -3.77 11.30
N ALA A 450 35.36 -5.06 11.01
CA ALA A 450 35.15 -5.62 9.68
C ALA A 450 33.68 -5.57 9.23
N GLN A 451 32.73 -5.74 10.16
CA GLN A 451 31.29 -5.64 9.90
C GLN A 451 30.85 -4.19 9.60
N ILE A 452 31.44 -3.21 10.28
CA ILE A 452 31.10 -1.79 10.13
C ILE A 452 31.79 -1.16 8.91
N THR A 453 33.04 -1.54 8.62
CA THR A 453 33.84 -0.93 7.55
C THR A 453 33.80 -1.69 6.21
N GLY A 454 33.23 -2.90 6.18
CA GLY A 454 33.09 -3.70 4.96
C GLY A 454 34.40 -4.24 4.37
N LYS A 455 35.53 -4.17 5.10
CA LYS A 455 36.80 -4.77 4.68
C LYS A 455 36.87 -6.27 5.04
N PRO A 456 37.31 -7.16 4.14
CA PRO A 456 37.41 -8.58 4.44
C PRO A 456 38.58 -8.85 5.41
N ALA A 457 38.28 -9.49 6.54
CA ALA A 457 39.27 -9.91 7.53
C ALA A 457 40.27 -10.94 6.95
N PRO A 458 41.57 -10.84 7.26
CA PRO A 458 42.55 -11.83 6.84
C PRO A 458 42.34 -13.16 7.58
N ALA A 459 42.29 -14.26 6.82
CA ALA A 459 42.02 -15.60 7.32
C ALA A 459 43.04 -16.05 8.39
N ALA A 460 42.57 -16.24 9.63
CA ALA A 460 43.30 -16.92 10.68
C ALA A 460 42.86 -18.39 10.83
N LYS A 461 43.84 -19.24 11.16
CA LYS A 461 43.89 -20.68 10.96
C LYS A 461 43.16 -21.47 12.07
N VAL A 462 42.32 -22.41 11.62
CA VAL A 462 41.94 -23.73 12.19
C VAL A 462 42.34 -24.06 13.64
N SER A 463 41.35 -24.42 14.47
CA SER A 463 41.39 -25.69 15.20
C SER A 463 40.00 -26.32 15.29
N ARG A 464 39.97 -27.63 15.04
CA ARG A 464 38.85 -28.50 14.72
C ARG A 464 38.39 -29.20 15.99
N GLU A 465 37.16 -28.97 16.43
CA GLU A 465 36.44 -29.86 17.34
C GLU A 465 35.02 -30.14 16.84
N GLU A 466 34.60 -31.39 16.96
CA GLU A 466 33.44 -31.99 16.29
C GLU A 466 32.09 -31.43 16.77
N PRO A 467 31.07 -31.34 15.89
CA PRO A 467 29.75 -30.87 16.27
C PRO A 467 29.01 -31.96 17.06
N LYS A 468 28.85 -31.77 18.38
CA LYS A 468 27.85 -32.52 19.15
C LYS A 468 26.46 -32.10 18.68
N LYS A 469 25.76 -33.04 18.04
CA LYS A 469 24.34 -32.95 17.69
C LYS A 469 23.52 -32.45 18.88
N LEU A 470 22.89 -31.29 18.74
CA LEU A 470 21.83 -30.84 19.65
C LEU A 470 20.53 -31.54 19.26
N ASP A 471 19.89 -32.15 20.26
CA ASP A 471 18.67 -32.94 20.15
C ASP A 471 17.45 -32.05 19.81
N PRO A 472 16.74 -32.27 18.68
CA PRO A 472 15.61 -31.45 18.23
C PRO A 472 14.46 -31.32 19.24
N SER A 473 14.32 -32.26 20.19
CA SER A 473 13.20 -32.27 21.15
C SER A 473 13.27 -31.12 22.17
N ARG A 474 14.47 -30.62 22.52
CA ARG A 474 14.61 -29.52 23.49
C ARG A 474 14.19 -28.15 22.94
N VAL A 475 14.31 -27.96 21.62
CA VAL A 475 13.88 -26.71 20.95
C VAL A 475 12.35 -26.62 20.93
N TRP A 476 11.67 -27.74 20.76
CA TRP A 476 10.21 -27.81 20.76
C TRP A 476 9.62 -27.66 22.17
N GLU A 477 10.25 -28.23 23.19
CA GLU A 477 9.79 -28.06 24.58
C GLU A 477 9.98 -26.62 25.08
N ASN A 478 11.11 -25.96 24.77
CA ASN A 478 11.32 -24.55 25.14
C ASN A 478 10.36 -23.61 24.39
N ARG A 479 10.00 -23.91 23.13
CA ARG A 479 9.03 -23.12 22.36
C ARG A 479 7.61 -23.32 22.89
N ARG A 480 7.26 -24.53 23.34
CA ARG A 480 5.97 -24.84 23.96
C ARG A 480 5.81 -24.24 25.37
N MET A 481 6.88 -24.19 26.15
CA MET A 481 6.88 -23.55 27.47
C MET A 481 6.72 -22.03 27.35
N ARG A 482 7.43 -21.37 26.43
CA ARG A 482 7.26 -19.92 26.16
C ARG A 482 5.84 -19.57 25.69
N ALA A 483 5.26 -20.37 24.78
CA ALA A 483 3.88 -20.15 24.33
C ALA A 483 2.84 -20.34 25.44
N LYS A 484 3.17 -21.12 26.48
CA LYS A 484 2.32 -21.30 27.66
C LYS A 484 2.47 -20.13 28.64
N GLU A 485 3.70 -19.68 28.88
CA GLU A 485 3.98 -18.50 29.71
C GLU A 485 3.36 -17.23 29.13
N GLU A 486 3.37 -17.05 27.80
CA GLU A 486 2.71 -15.93 27.12
C GLU A 486 1.18 -15.99 27.23
N LYS A 487 0.59 -17.18 27.12
CA LYS A 487 -0.86 -17.38 27.34
C LYS A 487 -1.26 -17.12 28.79
N ASP A 488 -0.47 -17.61 29.74
CA ASP A 488 -0.74 -17.43 31.17
C ASP A 488 -0.58 -15.94 31.56
N ALA A 489 0.42 -15.23 31.02
CA ALA A 489 0.59 -13.79 31.20
C ALA A 489 -0.55 -12.96 30.58
N PHE A 490 -1.06 -13.36 29.41
CA PHE A 490 -2.22 -12.72 28.77
C PHE A 490 -3.49 -12.85 29.63
N TRP A 491 -3.79 -14.04 30.15
CA TRP A 491 -4.96 -14.26 31.00
C TRP A 491 -4.85 -13.61 32.40
N GLU A 492 -3.65 -13.55 32.98
CA GLU A 492 -3.38 -12.80 34.22
C GLU A 492 -3.56 -11.29 34.02
N GLY A 493 -3.08 -10.73 32.90
CA GLY A 493 -3.32 -9.32 32.54
C GLY A 493 -4.81 -8.99 32.37
N MET A 494 -5.60 -9.93 31.85
CA MET A 494 -7.04 -9.77 31.67
C MET A 494 -7.83 -9.86 32.99
N LYS A 495 -7.39 -10.70 33.94
CA LYS A 495 -7.97 -10.79 35.29
C LYS A 495 -7.74 -9.54 36.13
N ASN A 496 -6.56 -8.91 36.01
CA ASN A 496 -6.26 -7.68 36.77
C ASN A 496 -7.10 -6.48 36.31
N ARG A 497 -7.39 -6.37 35.00
CA ARG A 497 -8.26 -5.31 34.45
C ARG A 497 -9.70 -5.37 34.94
N ASN A 498 -10.24 -6.57 35.14
CA ASN A 498 -11.60 -6.75 35.68
C ASN A 498 -11.67 -6.49 37.21
N ARG A 499 -10.54 -6.55 37.92
CA ARG A 499 -10.47 -6.25 39.35
C ARG A 499 -10.40 -4.75 39.64
N GLU A 500 -9.74 -3.99 38.77
CA GLU A 500 -9.69 -2.51 38.83
C GLU A 500 -11.04 -1.86 38.51
N ASN A 501 -11.80 -2.43 37.56
CA ASN A 501 -13.16 -1.93 37.24
C ASN A 501 -14.21 -2.22 38.33
N HIS A 502 -13.99 -3.21 39.20
CA HIS A 502 -14.89 -3.49 40.33
C HIS A 502 -14.55 -2.72 41.61
N ALA A 503 -13.35 -2.14 41.72
CA ALA A 503 -12.93 -1.35 42.88
C ALA A 503 -13.35 0.13 42.78
N ASN A 504 -13.58 0.65 41.57
CA ASN A 504 -13.92 2.06 41.35
C ASN A 504 -15.43 2.34 41.18
N GLY A 505 -16.31 1.36 41.44
CA GLY A 505 -17.76 1.48 41.28
C GLY A 505 -18.59 1.39 42.57
N ALA A 506 -17.95 1.41 43.75
CA ALA A 506 -18.64 1.13 45.03
C ALA A 506 -18.72 2.30 46.01
N ASP A 507 -18.22 3.49 45.69
CA ASP A 507 -18.27 4.66 46.59
C ASP A 507 -18.78 5.91 45.87
N ALA A 508 -20.08 5.93 45.53
CA ALA A 508 -20.82 7.18 45.33
C ALA A 508 -22.33 6.93 45.51
N GLU A 509 -22.90 7.69 46.43
CA GLU A 509 -24.34 7.98 46.61
C GLU A 509 -25.17 7.01 47.47
N ASP A 510 -25.16 7.24 48.81
CA ASP A 510 -26.40 7.19 49.61
C ASP A 510 -26.31 8.13 50.82
N ALA A 511 -26.95 9.29 50.71
CA ALA A 511 -27.38 10.12 51.84
C ALA A 511 -28.45 11.11 51.36
N GLY A 512 -29.72 10.90 51.73
CA GLY A 512 -30.70 11.99 51.77
C GLY A 512 -32.17 11.64 51.53
N ASP A 513 -32.84 11.29 52.62
CA ASP A 513 -34.21 11.64 53.00
C ASP A 513 -35.48 10.94 52.46
N GLU A 514 -36.25 10.55 53.48
CA GLU A 514 -37.61 10.03 53.54
C GLU A 514 -38.67 11.00 52.97
N GLU A 515 -39.70 10.50 52.29
CA GLU A 515 -41.09 10.49 52.78
C GLU A 515 -42.08 9.92 51.74
N LYS A 516 -43.13 9.27 52.27
CA LYS A 516 -44.51 9.08 51.73
C LYS A 516 -44.87 7.84 50.89
N ALA A 517 -45.49 6.91 51.64
CA ALA A 517 -46.90 6.54 51.57
C ALA A 517 -47.39 5.57 50.46
N GLU A 518 -47.66 4.36 50.93
CA GLU A 518 -48.84 3.50 50.66
C GLU A 518 -49.70 3.82 49.42
N THR A 519 -49.88 2.83 48.54
CA THR A 519 -51.17 2.11 48.44
C THR A 519 -51.06 0.83 47.60
N LYS A 520 -51.82 -0.17 48.07
CA LYS A 520 -52.02 -1.51 47.51
C LYS A 520 -52.93 -1.51 46.26
N SER A 521 -52.94 -2.68 45.59
CA SER A 521 -53.95 -3.23 44.66
C SER A 521 -53.50 -3.20 43.20
N GLY A 522 -53.50 -4.29 42.43
CA GLY A 522 -54.01 -5.63 42.66
C GLY A 522 -53.68 -6.55 41.49
N ASP A 523 -53.82 -7.85 41.75
CA ASP A 523 -53.81 -8.93 40.77
C ASP A 523 -54.72 -8.64 39.57
N GLN A 524 -54.25 -8.91 38.35
CA GLN A 524 -55.05 -9.69 37.39
C GLN A 524 -54.18 -10.30 36.27
N LYS A 525 -54.07 -11.63 36.34
CA LYS A 525 -53.90 -12.51 35.18
C LYS A 525 -54.94 -12.17 34.11
N PHE A 526 -54.55 -12.14 32.84
CA PHE A 526 -55.27 -12.89 31.79
C PHE A 526 -54.35 -13.26 30.64
N SER A 527 -54.57 -14.48 30.15
CA SER A 527 -53.82 -15.19 29.12
C SER A 527 -54.35 -14.86 27.73
N ARG A 528 -53.47 -14.99 26.72
CA ARG A 528 -53.72 -15.41 25.32
C ARG A 528 -55.01 -14.95 24.63
N THR A 529 -54.81 -14.19 23.56
CA THR A 529 -54.99 -14.68 22.17
C THR A 529 -54.04 -13.93 21.25
#